data_AF-A0A067DA81-F1
#
_entry.id   AF-A0A067DA81-F1
#
_cell.length_a   1.000
_cell.length_b   1.000
_cell.length_c   1.000
_cell.angle_alpha   90.00
_cell.angle_beta   90.00
_cell.angle_gamma   90.00
#
_symmetry.space_group_name_H-M   'P 1'
#
loop_
_entity.id
_entity.type
_entity.pdbx_description
1 polymer ?
#
loop_
_entity_poly.entity_id
_entity_poly.type
_entity_poly.pdbx_seq_one_letter_code
_entity_poly.pdbx_strand_id
1 'polypeptide(L)'
;KWYQVWTHCSTPSRRKLSEKNSISYMVPLQKCVFNFLSKSIVGADPKADAEIAENGFSMLDKWLALQILPTVSINILQPLEEIFLHSFAYPFALVSGDYNKLHNFVEKEGKEVVQRGQDEFGLTKEEAIHNLLFILGFNAFGGFSILLPKLINAIASDTTGLQAKLRSEVKEKCGTSALTFESVKSLELVQSVVYETLRLNPPVPLQFARARKDFQLSSYDSVYDIKKGELLCGYQPLVMRDSKVFDDAESFKAERFMGEKGSELLSYLYWSNGPQTGTPNDMNKQCAGKDYVTLVACLIVAYVFQRYESITGNSSSITAVEKAK
;
A
#
# COMPACT_ATOMS: atom_id res chain seq x y z
N LYS A 1 -15.13 -12.68 0.49
CA LYS A 1 -15.52 -11.44 -0.24
C LYS A 1 -14.42 -10.92 -1.18
N TRP A 2 -13.12 -10.92 -0.82
CA TRP A 2 -11.98 -10.70 -1.75
C TRP A 2 -12.01 -11.54 -3.03
N TYR A 3 -12.46 -12.79 -2.90
CA TYR A 3 -12.61 -13.78 -3.98
C TYR A 3 -13.33 -13.27 -5.24
N GLN A 4 -14.31 -12.36 -5.11
CA GLN A 4 -15.04 -11.80 -6.26
C GLN A 4 -14.39 -10.55 -6.86
N VAL A 5 -13.55 -9.84 -6.09
CA VAL A 5 -12.97 -8.55 -6.49
C VAL A 5 -11.73 -8.76 -7.34
N TRP A 6 -10.82 -9.65 -6.92
CA TRP A 6 -9.61 -9.97 -7.70
C TRP A 6 -9.97 -10.74 -8.99
N THR A 7 -10.84 -11.75 -8.93
CA THR A 7 -11.22 -12.58 -10.10
C THR A 7 -11.83 -11.81 -11.27
N HIS A 8 -12.50 -10.68 -11.03
CA HIS A 8 -13.08 -9.85 -12.09
C HIS A 8 -12.11 -8.84 -12.70
N CYS A 9 -11.01 -8.52 -12.02
CA CYS A 9 -10.26 -7.29 -12.32
C CYS A 9 -8.74 -7.48 -12.43
N SER A 10 -8.13 -8.43 -11.73
CA SER A 10 -6.65 -8.48 -11.65
C SER A 10 -5.98 -9.41 -12.65
N THR A 11 -6.75 -10.22 -13.36
CA THR A 11 -6.18 -11.14 -14.36
C THR A 11 -7.03 -11.13 -15.61
N PRO A 12 -6.46 -10.69 -16.74
CA PRO A 12 -7.20 -10.72 -17.99
C PRO A 12 -7.64 -12.14 -18.29
N SER A 13 -8.84 -12.31 -18.84
CA SER A 13 -9.19 -13.58 -19.47
C SER A 13 -8.16 -13.86 -20.57
N ARG A 14 -7.73 -15.13 -20.73
CA ARG A 14 -6.79 -15.53 -21.81
C ARG A 14 -7.20 -14.96 -23.17
N ARG A 15 -8.51 -14.81 -23.40
CA ARG A 15 -9.11 -14.21 -24.59
C ARG A 15 -8.64 -12.77 -24.85
N LYS A 16 -8.56 -11.93 -23.81
CA LYS A 16 -8.06 -10.55 -23.94
C LYS A 16 -6.54 -10.51 -24.14
N LEU A 17 -5.79 -11.41 -23.49
CA LEU A 17 -4.32 -11.51 -23.63
C LEU A 17 -3.91 -12.05 -25.02
N SER A 18 -4.72 -12.94 -25.62
CA SER A 18 -4.48 -13.42 -27.00
C SER A 18 -4.75 -12.37 -28.07
N GLU A 19 -5.54 -11.33 -27.75
CA GLU A 19 -5.86 -10.22 -28.65
C GLU A 19 -4.90 -9.03 -28.49
N LYS A 20 -4.23 -8.89 -27.33
CA LYS A 20 -3.31 -7.79 -27.00
C LYS A 20 -2.01 -8.32 -26.38
N ASN A 21 -0.86 -7.99 -26.97
CA ASN A 21 0.48 -8.39 -26.50
C ASN A 21 0.82 -7.96 -25.06
N SER A 22 0.08 -7.03 -24.46
CA SER A 22 0.18 -6.65 -23.05
C SER A 22 -1.15 -6.07 -22.55
N ILE A 23 -1.44 -6.23 -21.26
CA ILE A 23 -2.62 -5.63 -20.64
C ILE A 23 -2.20 -4.84 -19.40
N SER A 24 -2.55 -3.54 -19.39
CA SER A 24 -2.39 -2.69 -18.20
C SER A 24 -3.35 -3.14 -17.11
N TYR A 25 -2.82 -3.29 -15.89
CA TYR A 25 -3.61 -3.67 -14.71
C TYR A 25 -3.83 -2.51 -13.74
N MET A 26 -3.28 -1.32 -13.99
CA MET A 26 -3.33 -0.19 -13.04
C MET A 26 -4.75 0.21 -12.65
N VAL A 27 -5.60 0.56 -13.63
CA VAL A 27 -7.00 0.94 -13.38
C VAL A 27 -7.80 -0.22 -12.76
N PRO A 28 -7.75 -1.46 -13.29
CA PRO A 28 -8.41 -2.59 -12.64
C PRO A 28 -7.94 -2.85 -11.21
N LEU A 29 -6.65 -2.67 -10.92
CA LEU A 29 -6.07 -2.80 -9.59
C LEU A 29 -6.59 -1.73 -8.64
N GLN A 30 -6.60 -0.46 -9.05
CA GLN A 30 -7.16 0.63 -8.25
C GLN A 30 -8.66 0.41 -7.98
N LYS A 31 -9.43 -0.01 -8.98
CA LYS A 31 -10.85 -0.36 -8.79
C LYS A 31 -11.02 -1.52 -7.80
N CYS A 32 -10.13 -2.52 -7.82
CA CYS A 32 -10.12 -3.58 -6.79
C CYS A 32 -9.84 -3.05 -5.40
N VAL A 33 -8.78 -2.26 -5.28
CA VAL A 33 -8.29 -1.70 -4.02
C VAL A 33 -9.39 -0.83 -3.40
N PHE A 34 -9.98 0.09 -4.16
CA PHE A 34 -11.12 0.89 -3.71
C PHE A 34 -12.27 0.00 -3.21
N ASN A 35 -12.71 -0.97 -4.03
CA ASN A 35 -13.82 -1.85 -3.67
C ASN A 35 -13.54 -2.67 -2.41
N PHE A 36 -12.32 -3.15 -2.25
CA PHE A 36 -11.93 -3.92 -1.09
C PHE A 36 -11.85 -3.04 0.17
N LEU A 37 -11.18 -1.89 0.08
CA LEU A 37 -10.96 -1.00 1.21
C LEU A 37 -12.27 -0.37 1.69
N SER A 38 -13.16 0.04 0.79
CA SER A 38 -14.49 0.55 1.17
C SER A 38 -15.26 -0.49 2.00
N LYS A 39 -15.21 -1.77 1.62
CA LYS A 39 -15.90 -2.83 2.37
C LYS A 39 -15.26 -3.15 3.71
N SER A 40 -13.94 -3.13 3.77
CA SER A 40 -13.20 -3.69 4.91
C SER A 40 -12.74 -2.65 5.93
N ILE A 41 -12.58 -1.39 5.52
CA ILE A 41 -12.25 -0.27 6.40
C ILE A 41 -13.50 0.54 6.73
N VAL A 42 -14.29 0.87 5.70
CA VAL A 42 -15.45 1.78 5.85
C VAL A 42 -16.75 1.04 6.13
N GLY A 43 -16.78 -0.28 5.92
CA GLY A 43 -18.00 -1.09 6.06
C GLY A 43 -19.03 -0.85 4.95
N ALA A 44 -18.68 -0.10 3.91
CA ALA A 44 -19.57 0.28 2.82
C ALA A 44 -19.28 -0.53 1.56
N ASP A 45 -20.29 -1.20 0.98
CA ASP A 45 -20.14 -1.93 -0.28
C ASP A 45 -20.41 -1.00 -1.48
N PRO A 46 -19.42 -0.66 -2.32
CA PRO A 46 -19.65 0.22 -3.45
C PRO A 46 -20.73 -0.28 -4.41
N LYS A 47 -21.05 -1.59 -4.44
CA LYS A 47 -22.14 -2.13 -5.24
C LYS A 47 -23.52 -1.56 -4.88
N ALA A 48 -23.68 -0.96 -3.70
CA ALA A 48 -24.92 -0.29 -3.30
C ALA A 48 -25.19 1.00 -4.11
N ASP A 49 -24.18 1.54 -4.79
CA ASP A 49 -24.28 2.73 -5.63
C ASP A 49 -23.52 2.52 -6.95
N ALA A 50 -24.24 2.52 -8.08
CA ALA A 50 -23.66 2.22 -9.38
C ALA A 50 -22.59 3.24 -9.83
N GLU A 51 -22.76 4.52 -9.47
CA GLU A 51 -21.79 5.55 -9.81
C GLU A 51 -20.51 5.38 -8.98
N ILE A 52 -20.64 5.10 -7.69
CA ILE A 52 -19.48 4.84 -6.80
C ILE A 52 -18.77 3.54 -7.18
N ALA A 53 -19.51 2.48 -7.52
CA ALA A 53 -18.93 1.22 -7.97
C ALA A 53 -18.06 1.38 -9.23
N GLU A 54 -18.49 2.25 -10.15
CA GLU A 54 -17.77 2.48 -11.39
C GLU A 54 -16.64 3.50 -11.24
N ASN A 55 -16.93 4.64 -10.63
CA ASN A 55 -16.08 5.83 -10.66
C ASN A 55 -15.46 6.21 -9.31
N GLY A 56 -15.85 5.57 -8.20
CA GLY A 56 -15.42 5.97 -6.86
C GLY A 56 -13.89 5.98 -6.66
N PHE A 57 -13.18 5.02 -7.27
CA PHE A 57 -11.71 5.01 -7.25
C PHE A 57 -11.12 6.26 -7.93
N SER A 58 -11.71 6.69 -9.05
CA SER A 58 -11.25 7.85 -9.82
C SER A 58 -11.59 9.18 -9.14
N MET A 59 -12.75 9.25 -8.47
CA MET A 59 -13.15 10.39 -7.63
C MET A 59 -12.11 10.61 -6.52
N LEU A 60 -11.70 9.50 -5.91
CA LEU A 60 -10.73 9.50 -4.82
C LEU A 60 -9.31 9.79 -5.31
N ASP A 61 -8.90 9.28 -6.48
CA ASP A 61 -7.65 9.64 -7.15
C ASP A 61 -7.56 11.14 -7.44
N LYS A 62 -8.61 11.76 -8.00
CA LYS A 62 -8.64 13.20 -8.27
C LYS A 62 -8.48 14.02 -6.99
N TRP A 63 -9.21 13.63 -5.93
CA TRP A 63 -9.10 14.29 -4.63
C TRP A 63 -7.67 14.15 -4.07
N LEU A 64 -7.11 12.93 -4.08
CA LEU A 64 -5.76 12.66 -3.60
C LEU A 64 -4.72 13.44 -4.39
N ALA A 65 -4.84 13.51 -5.71
CA ALA A 65 -3.94 14.26 -6.59
C ALA A 65 -3.83 15.72 -6.15
N LEU A 66 -4.95 16.41 -5.86
CA LEU A 66 -4.89 17.80 -5.38
C LEU A 66 -4.21 17.97 -4.02
N GLN A 67 -4.17 16.92 -3.18
CA GLN A 67 -3.45 16.96 -1.90
C GLN A 67 -1.93 16.85 -2.07
N ILE A 68 -1.48 16.07 -3.06
CA ILE A 68 -0.06 15.68 -3.17
C ILE A 68 0.69 16.36 -4.31
N LEU A 69 0.02 16.71 -5.42
CA LEU A 69 0.65 17.33 -6.60
C LEU A 69 1.51 18.56 -6.28
N PRO A 70 1.18 19.42 -5.30
CA PRO A 70 2.08 20.52 -4.92
C PRO A 70 3.42 20.10 -4.30
N THR A 71 3.58 18.83 -3.94
CA THR A 71 4.73 18.31 -3.19
C THR A 71 5.42 17.12 -3.86
N VAL A 72 4.90 16.64 -4.99
CA VAL A 72 5.42 15.45 -5.68
C VAL A 72 5.68 15.76 -7.15
N SER A 73 6.90 15.45 -7.60
CA SER A 73 7.23 15.50 -9.02
C SER A 73 6.51 14.36 -9.77
N ILE A 74 5.84 14.72 -10.86
CA ILE A 74 5.29 13.82 -11.87
C ILE A 74 6.18 13.76 -13.12
N ASN A 75 7.35 14.43 -13.11
CA ASN A 75 8.37 14.42 -14.16
C ASN A 75 7.83 14.83 -15.54
N ILE A 76 7.11 15.95 -15.59
CA ILE A 76 6.64 16.53 -16.85
C ILE A 76 7.62 17.63 -17.31
N LEU A 77 7.31 18.28 -18.43
CA LEU A 77 8.20 19.28 -19.04
C LEU A 77 8.41 20.49 -18.10
N GLN A 78 9.66 20.73 -17.73
CA GLN A 78 10.08 21.93 -17.01
C GLN A 78 10.11 23.16 -17.97
N PRO A 79 9.69 24.36 -17.53
CA PRO A 79 9.28 24.76 -16.19
C PRO A 79 7.77 24.63 -15.90
N LEU A 80 6.99 23.96 -16.76
CA LEU A 80 5.53 23.90 -16.64
C LEU A 80 5.10 23.19 -15.34
N GLU A 81 5.85 22.18 -14.93
CA GLU A 81 5.60 21.48 -13.66
C GLU A 81 5.64 22.43 -12.46
N GLU A 82 6.67 23.26 -12.35
CA GLU A 82 6.81 24.22 -11.24
C GLU A 82 5.72 25.28 -11.27
N ILE A 83 5.46 25.85 -12.46
CA ILE A 83 4.51 26.95 -12.64
C ILE A 83 3.09 26.49 -12.28
N PHE A 84 2.69 25.32 -12.77
CA PHE A 84 1.32 24.86 -12.57
C PHE A 84 1.17 24.05 -11.30
N LEU A 85 2.05 23.09 -10.99
CA LEU A 85 1.81 22.11 -9.92
C LEU A 85 2.41 22.54 -8.58
N HIS A 86 3.63 23.06 -8.53
CA HIS A 86 4.38 23.28 -7.27
C HIS A 86 4.29 24.71 -6.71
N SER A 87 3.73 25.65 -7.46
CA SER A 87 3.67 27.07 -7.03
C SER A 87 2.45 27.44 -6.18
N PHE A 88 1.35 26.69 -6.28
CA PHE A 88 0.08 27.06 -5.65
C PHE A 88 -0.67 25.86 -5.09
N ALA A 89 -1.43 26.10 -4.02
CA ALA A 89 -2.44 25.16 -3.57
C ALA A 89 -3.66 25.23 -4.50
N TYR A 90 -4.20 24.07 -4.85
CA TYR A 90 -5.36 23.97 -5.73
C TYR A 90 -6.67 24.13 -4.94
N PRO A 91 -7.67 24.86 -5.50
CA PRO A 91 -8.93 25.05 -4.82
C PRO A 91 -9.72 23.75 -4.71
N PHE A 92 -10.21 23.42 -3.50
CA PHE A 92 -11.05 22.25 -3.24
C PHE A 92 -12.31 22.19 -4.12
N ALA A 93 -12.81 23.33 -4.58
CA ALA A 93 -13.95 23.42 -5.49
C ALA A 93 -13.80 22.58 -6.78
N LEU A 94 -12.55 22.26 -7.20
CA LEU A 94 -12.29 21.41 -8.36
C LEU A 94 -12.67 19.93 -8.13
N VAL A 95 -12.72 19.49 -6.87
CA VAL A 95 -13.01 18.09 -6.49
C VAL A 95 -14.17 17.95 -5.51
N SER A 96 -14.79 19.06 -5.10
CA SER A 96 -15.83 19.07 -4.07
C SER A 96 -17.06 18.23 -4.45
N GLY A 97 -17.47 18.25 -5.72
CA GLY A 97 -18.59 17.43 -6.19
C GLY A 97 -18.35 15.93 -6.04
N ASP A 98 -17.18 15.45 -6.49
CA ASP A 98 -16.77 14.05 -6.38
C ASP A 98 -16.56 13.66 -4.90
N TYR A 99 -15.97 14.54 -4.09
CA TYR A 99 -15.79 14.32 -2.65
C TYR A 99 -17.13 14.22 -1.90
N ASN A 100 -18.10 15.08 -2.21
CA ASN A 100 -19.43 15.06 -1.60
C ASN A 100 -20.19 13.78 -1.96
N LYS A 101 -20.03 13.24 -3.18
CA LYS A 101 -20.59 11.93 -3.54
C LYS A 101 -20.00 10.81 -2.69
N LEU A 102 -18.68 10.80 -2.49
CA LEU A 102 -18.00 9.83 -1.62
C LEU A 102 -18.46 9.97 -0.16
N HIS A 103 -18.61 11.20 0.34
CA HIS A 103 -19.14 11.48 1.68
C HIS A 103 -20.55 10.91 1.86
N ASN A 104 -21.49 11.27 0.98
CA ASN A 104 -22.87 10.77 1.03
C ASN A 104 -22.93 9.25 0.95
N PHE A 105 -22.05 8.62 0.16
CA PHE A 105 -21.92 7.17 0.09
C PHE A 105 -21.49 6.57 1.44
N VAL A 106 -20.44 7.11 2.09
CA VAL A 106 -19.99 6.65 3.41
C VAL A 106 -21.06 6.87 4.47
N GLU A 107 -21.72 8.03 4.46
CA GLU A 107 -22.82 8.34 5.36
C GLU A 107 -23.95 7.31 5.28
N LYS A 108 -24.32 6.93 4.05
CA LYS A 108 -25.46 6.05 3.78
C LYS A 108 -25.12 4.57 3.99
N GLU A 109 -23.95 4.13 3.52
CA GLU A 109 -23.60 2.71 3.42
C GLU A 109 -22.59 2.27 4.50
N GLY A 110 -21.84 3.19 5.12
CA GLY A 110 -20.83 2.93 6.16
C GLY A 110 -21.35 3.10 7.60
N LYS A 111 -22.68 3.02 7.81
CA LYS A 111 -23.36 3.41 9.06
C LYS A 111 -22.79 2.77 10.32
N GLU A 112 -22.46 1.49 10.29
CA GLU A 112 -21.93 0.77 11.45
C GLU A 112 -20.61 1.39 11.94
N VAL A 113 -19.68 1.65 11.01
CA VAL A 113 -18.36 2.21 11.35
C VAL A 113 -18.47 3.67 11.77
N VAL A 114 -19.37 4.44 11.13
CA VAL A 114 -19.66 5.83 11.53
C VAL A 114 -20.26 5.86 12.93
N GLN A 115 -21.27 5.04 13.21
CA GLN A 115 -21.92 4.95 14.52
C GLN A 115 -20.93 4.55 15.61
N ARG A 116 -20.05 3.59 15.32
CA ARG A 116 -18.96 3.21 16.22
C ARG A 116 -18.04 4.39 16.56
N GLY A 117 -17.70 5.23 15.58
CA GLY A 117 -16.94 6.46 15.80
C GLY A 117 -17.63 7.40 16.80
N GLN A 118 -18.95 7.47 16.77
CA GLN A 118 -19.73 8.29 17.70
C GLN A 118 -19.81 7.65 19.10
N ASP A 119 -20.16 6.37 19.16
CA ASP A 119 -20.46 5.68 20.42
C ASP A 119 -19.21 5.33 21.23
N GLU A 120 -18.15 4.85 20.58
CA GLU A 120 -16.93 4.39 21.26
C GLU A 120 -15.88 5.50 21.40
N PHE A 121 -15.87 6.47 20.48
CA PHE A 121 -14.79 7.48 20.38
C PHE A 121 -15.27 8.93 20.51
N GLY A 122 -16.58 9.16 20.70
CA GLY A 122 -17.14 10.49 20.93
C GLY A 122 -17.01 11.45 19.75
N LEU A 123 -16.78 10.95 18.54
CA LEU A 123 -16.70 11.77 17.34
C LEU A 123 -18.08 12.27 16.93
N THR A 124 -18.15 13.45 16.33
CA THR A 124 -19.33 13.82 15.55
C THR A 124 -19.42 12.93 14.31
N LYS A 125 -20.64 12.81 13.76
CA LYS A 125 -20.88 12.08 12.51
C LYS A 125 -19.99 12.58 11.37
N GLU A 126 -19.86 13.90 11.22
CA GLU A 126 -19.04 14.53 10.17
C GLU A 126 -17.55 14.25 10.37
N GLU A 127 -17.04 14.33 11.60
CA GLU A 127 -15.66 13.97 11.90
C GLU A 127 -15.39 12.51 11.58
N ALA A 128 -16.29 11.59 11.94
CA ALA A 128 -16.14 10.18 11.63
C ALA A 128 -16.08 9.94 10.11
N ILE A 129 -17.01 10.52 9.34
CA ILE A 129 -17.04 10.35 7.88
C ILE A 129 -15.78 10.92 7.21
N HIS A 130 -15.36 12.14 7.57
CA HIS A 130 -14.17 12.76 6.98
C HIS A 130 -12.88 12.01 7.35
N ASN A 131 -12.76 11.51 8.59
CA ASN A 131 -11.62 10.67 8.96
C ASN A 131 -11.62 9.35 8.18
N LEU A 132 -12.79 8.71 7.99
CA LEU A 132 -12.90 7.49 7.19
C LEU A 132 -12.53 7.72 5.72
N LEU A 133 -12.97 8.82 5.11
CA LEU A 133 -12.57 9.18 3.75
C LEU A 133 -11.07 9.44 3.63
N PHE A 134 -10.48 10.12 4.61
CA PHE A 134 -9.04 10.37 4.64
C PHE A 134 -8.24 9.06 4.82
N ILE A 135 -8.70 8.15 5.68
CA ILE A 135 -8.11 6.82 5.84
C ILE A 135 -8.24 6.00 4.56
N LEU A 136 -9.46 5.93 3.99
CA LEU A 136 -9.73 5.20 2.76
C LEU A 136 -8.85 5.71 1.62
N GLY A 137 -8.81 7.03 1.42
CA GLY A 137 -8.19 7.61 0.24
C GLY A 137 -6.71 7.85 0.35
N PHE A 138 -6.30 8.62 1.36
CA PHE A 138 -4.91 9.06 1.50
C PHE A 138 -4.03 7.95 2.06
N ASN A 139 -4.47 7.32 3.15
CA ASN A 139 -3.64 6.35 3.87
C ASN A 139 -3.65 4.98 3.20
N ALA A 140 -4.84 4.44 2.93
CA ALA A 140 -4.97 3.07 2.44
C ALA A 140 -4.88 3.00 0.91
N PHE A 141 -5.81 3.61 0.19
CA PHE A 141 -5.87 3.51 -1.27
C PHE A 141 -4.59 4.06 -1.93
N GLY A 142 -4.11 5.23 -1.52
CA GLY A 142 -2.83 5.78 -1.99
C GLY A 142 -1.65 4.84 -1.70
N GLY A 143 -1.54 4.33 -0.47
CA GLY A 143 -0.47 3.40 -0.08
C GLY A 143 -0.47 2.10 -0.88
N PHE A 144 -1.63 1.45 -1.03
CA PHE A 144 -1.77 0.22 -1.83
C PHE A 144 -1.52 0.46 -3.33
N SER A 145 -1.92 1.62 -3.86
CA SER A 145 -1.69 1.99 -5.26
C SER A 145 -0.20 2.15 -5.60
N ILE A 146 0.66 2.35 -4.61
CA ILE A 146 2.13 2.36 -4.77
C ILE A 146 2.73 0.97 -4.47
N LEU A 147 2.33 0.34 -3.36
CA LEU A 147 2.90 -0.93 -2.91
C LEU A 147 2.65 -2.08 -3.89
N LEU A 148 1.39 -2.27 -4.32
CA LEU A 148 1.01 -3.46 -5.08
C LEU A 148 1.68 -3.53 -6.46
N PRO A 149 1.79 -2.44 -7.25
CA PRO A 149 2.56 -2.47 -8.50
C PRO A 149 4.04 -2.82 -8.30
N LYS A 150 4.66 -2.35 -7.21
CA LYS A 150 6.07 -2.68 -6.89
C LYS A 150 6.24 -4.14 -6.48
N LEU A 151 5.30 -4.67 -5.70
CA LEU A 151 5.27 -6.09 -5.31
C LEU A 151 5.05 -7.01 -6.53
N ILE A 152 4.09 -6.66 -7.39
CA ILE A 152 3.85 -7.39 -8.64
C ILE A 152 5.09 -7.34 -9.51
N ASN A 153 5.75 -6.18 -9.64
CA ASN A 153 6.98 -6.07 -10.42
C ASN A 153 8.09 -6.96 -9.85
N ALA A 154 8.33 -6.93 -8.55
CA ALA A 154 9.36 -7.75 -7.91
C ALA A 154 9.16 -9.26 -8.17
N ILE A 155 7.90 -9.71 -8.23
CA ILE A 155 7.55 -11.12 -8.51
C ILE A 155 7.58 -11.42 -10.02
N ALA A 156 6.96 -10.59 -10.84
CA ALA A 156 6.75 -10.83 -12.27
C ALA A 156 8.01 -10.62 -13.12
N SER A 157 8.96 -9.81 -12.64
CA SER A 157 10.26 -9.59 -13.29
C SER A 157 11.35 -10.54 -12.77
N ASP A 158 11.02 -11.42 -11.82
CA ASP A 158 11.99 -12.37 -11.28
C ASP A 158 12.48 -13.36 -12.33
N THR A 159 13.79 -13.61 -12.30
CA THR A 159 14.50 -14.61 -13.11
C THR A 159 15.22 -15.66 -12.27
N THR A 160 15.06 -15.63 -10.93
CA THR A 160 15.79 -16.50 -9.99
C THR A 160 15.04 -17.78 -9.62
N GLY A 161 13.78 -17.90 -10.03
CA GLY A 161 12.89 -19.01 -9.66
C GLY A 161 12.03 -18.73 -8.43
N LEU A 162 11.92 -17.46 -8.01
CA LEU A 162 11.12 -17.00 -6.88
C LEU A 162 9.66 -17.44 -6.99
N GLN A 163 9.06 -17.31 -8.18
CA GLN A 163 7.66 -17.67 -8.39
C GLN A 163 7.38 -19.15 -8.07
N ALA A 164 8.29 -20.05 -8.47
CA ALA A 164 8.18 -21.46 -8.15
C ALA A 164 8.29 -21.73 -6.64
N LYS A 165 9.19 -21.03 -5.94
CA LYS A 165 9.33 -21.13 -4.47
C LYS A 165 8.08 -20.62 -3.74
N LEU A 166 7.58 -19.43 -4.09
CA LEU A 166 6.36 -18.86 -3.52
C LEU A 166 5.16 -19.80 -3.74
N ARG A 167 5.06 -20.36 -4.95
CA ARG A 167 3.99 -21.28 -5.32
C ARG A 167 4.08 -22.62 -4.60
N SER A 168 5.29 -23.11 -4.34
CA SER A 168 5.52 -24.30 -3.53
C SER A 168 5.07 -24.08 -2.09
N GLU A 169 5.48 -22.97 -1.46
CA GLU A 169 5.09 -22.62 -0.10
C GLU A 169 3.56 -22.49 0.03
N VAL A 170 2.92 -21.74 -0.87
CA VAL A 170 1.47 -21.56 -0.87
C VAL A 170 0.74 -22.90 -1.05
N LYS A 171 1.22 -23.78 -1.93
CA LYS A 171 0.60 -25.10 -2.14
C LYS A 171 0.74 -25.98 -0.89
N GLU A 172 1.90 -25.97 -0.26
CA GLU A 172 2.17 -26.77 0.94
C GLU A 172 1.33 -26.30 2.14
N LYS A 173 1.29 -24.99 2.40
CA LYS A 173 0.66 -24.43 3.61
C LYS A 173 -0.83 -24.14 3.45
N CYS A 174 -1.30 -23.81 2.24
CA CYS A 174 -2.68 -23.40 2.00
C CYS A 174 -3.46 -24.36 1.08
N GLY A 175 -2.77 -25.15 0.26
CA GLY A 175 -3.41 -25.99 -0.76
C GLY A 175 -4.32 -25.18 -1.70
N THR A 176 -5.44 -25.79 -2.09
CA THR A 176 -6.50 -25.16 -2.90
C THR A 176 -7.67 -24.64 -2.07
N SER A 177 -7.58 -24.77 -0.74
CA SER A 177 -8.61 -24.34 0.20
C SER A 177 -8.72 -22.82 0.28
N ALA A 178 -9.82 -22.33 0.84
CA ALA A 178 -9.97 -20.91 1.13
C ALA A 178 -8.86 -20.44 2.08
N LEU A 179 -8.20 -19.32 1.74
CA LEU A 179 -7.17 -18.71 2.57
C LEU A 179 -7.77 -18.21 3.90
N THR A 180 -7.10 -18.52 5.00
CA THR A 180 -7.43 -18.05 6.34
C THR A 180 -6.34 -17.09 6.82
N PHE A 181 -6.63 -16.31 7.87
CA PHE A 181 -5.61 -15.45 8.47
C PHE A 181 -4.41 -16.25 8.99
N GLU A 182 -4.65 -17.41 9.58
CA GLU A 182 -3.62 -18.29 10.08
C GLU A 182 -2.75 -18.85 8.95
N SER A 183 -3.38 -19.31 7.85
CA SER A 183 -2.61 -19.88 6.73
C SER A 183 -1.79 -18.83 5.99
N VAL A 184 -2.27 -17.59 5.87
CA VAL A 184 -1.47 -16.50 5.27
C VAL A 184 -0.33 -16.07 6.22
N LYS A 185 -0.55 -16.11 7.54
CA LYS A 185 0.48 -15.81 8.53
C LYS A 185 1.60 -16.85 8.61
N SER A 186 1.41 -18.05 8.08
CA SER A 186 2.44 -19.10 8.04
C SER A 186 3.27 -19.13 6.75
N LEU A 187 3.00 -18.23 5.80
CA LEU A 187 3.76 -18.10 4.54
C LEU A 187 4.99 -17.20 4.76
N GLU A 188 6.07 -17.77 5.29
CA GLU A 188 7.28 -17.06 5.68
C GLU A 188 7.99 -16.39 4.50
N LEU A 189 8.13 -17.10 3.36
CA LEU A 189 8.73 -16.55 2.14
C LEU A 189 7.85 -15.46 1.53
N VAL A 190 6.53 -15.66 1.47
CA VAL A 190 5.59 -14.61 1.02
C VAL A 190 5.73 -13.34 1.87
N GLN A 191 5.78 -13.48 3.20
CA GLN A 191 5.97 -12.35 4.10
C GLN A 191 7.30 -11.66 3.87
N SER A 192 8.38 -12.43 3.75
CA SER A 192 9.71 -11.88 3.49
C SER A 192 9.77 -11.12 2.16
N VAL A 193 9.10 -11.60 1.10
CA VAL A 193 8.97 -10.89 -0.18
C VAL A 193 8.20 -9.57 -0.05
N VAL A 194 7.12 -9.54 0.73
CA VAL A 194 6.37 -8.31 1.00
C VAL A 194 7.22 -7.31 1.78
N TYR A 195 7.93 -7.77 2.81
CA TYR A 195 8.83 -6.94 3.61
C TYR A 195 10.01 -6.40 2.79
N GLU A 196 10.62 -7.22 1.94
CA GLU A 196 11.72 -6.79 1.06
C GLU A 196 11.25 -5.79 0.01
N THR A 197 10.03 -5.95 -0.50
CA THR A 197 9.40 -4.96 -1.38
C THR A 197 9.24 -3.62 -0.66
N LEU A 198 8.74 -3.63 0.58
CA LEU A 198 8.57 -2.42 1.40
C LEU A 198 9.89 -1.77 1.78
N ARG A 199 10.93 -2.57 2.09
CA ARG A 199 12.28 -2.09 2.40
C ARG A 199 12.89 -1.32 1.24
N LEU A 200 12.81 -1.90 0.04
CA LEU A 200 13.37 -1.29 -1.17
C LEU A 200 12.45 -0.24 -1.80
N ASN A 201 11.16 -0.22 -1.50
CA ASN A 201 10.20 0.69 -2.13
C ASN A 201 9.18 1.20 -1.09
N PRO A 202 9.61 1.94 -0.05
CA PRO A 202 8.66 2.49 0.93
C PRO A 202 7.66 3.40 0.21
N PRO A 203 6.34 3.16 0.33
CA PRO A 203 5.34 3.98 -0.33
C PRO A 203 5.37 5.46 0.05
N VAL A 204 5.80 5.75 1.28
CA VAL A 204 5.95 7.12 1.81
C VAL A 204 7.42 7.31 2.21
N PRO A 205 8.26 7.90 1.35
CA PRO A 205 9.71 7.89 1.55
C PRO A 205 10.21 8.94 2.55
N LEU A 206 9.45 10.00 2.83
CA LEU A 206 9.85 11.10 3.72
C LEU A 206 9.04 11.09 5.02
N GLN A 207 9.72 11.24 6.15
CA GLN A 207 9.09 11.49 7.45
C GLN A 207 9.63 12.76 8.06
N PHE A 208 8.74 13.48 8.73
CA PHE A 208 9.04 14.76 9.34
C PHE A 208 8.71 14.74 10.83
N ALA A 209 9.55 15.40 11.61
CA ALA A 209 9.29 15.63 13.03
C ALA A 209 9.86 16.99 13.43
N ARG A 210 9.18 17.68 14.37
CA ARG A 210 9.70 18.92 14.94
C ARG A 210 10.26 18.65 16.33
N ALA A 211 11.49 19.08 16.59
CA ALA A 211 12.15 18.91 17.87
C ALA A 211 11.36 19.62 18.99
N ARG A 212 11.01 18.88 20.07
CA ARG A 212 10.25 19.43 21.21
C ARG A 212 11.13 20.00 22.33
N LYS A 213 12.41 19.65 22.32
CA LYS A 213 13.46 20.10 23.23
C LYS A 213 14.81 20.03 22.52
N ASP A 214 15.82 20.64 23.10
CA ASP A 214 17.21 20.44 22.67
C ASP A 214 17.64 19.00 22.96
N PHE A 215 18.34 18.37 22.03
CA PHE A 215 18.90 17.03 22.20
C PHE A 215 20.06 16.79 21.23
N GLN A 216 20.82 15.72 21.45
CA GLN A 216 21.88 15.27 20.56
C GLN A 216 21.40 14.11 19.69
N LEU A 217 21.63 14.21 18.39
CA LEU A 217 21.36 13.17 17.41
C LEU A 217 22.69 12.61 16.89
N SER A 218 22.89 11.30 16.97
CA SER A 218 24.13 10.65 16.52
C SER A 218 23.96 9.95 15.19
N SER A 219 24.93 10.11 14.29
CA SER A 219 25.20 9.19 13.18
C SER A 219 26.20 8.12 13.63
N TYR A 220 26.74 7.34 12.69
CA TYR A 220 27.79 6.36 12.99
C TYR A 220 29.12 6.96 13.45
N ASP A 221 29.39 8.19 13.05
CA ASP A 221 30.71 8.82 13.11
C ASP A 221 30.67 10.26 13.64
N SER A 222 29.48 10.81 13.88
CA SER A 222 29.30 12.20 14.31
C SER A 222 28.10 12.34 15.25
N VAL A 223 28.10 13.44 16.01
CA VAL A 223 26.99 13.85 16.88
C VAL A 223 26.61 15.28 16.55
N TYR A 224 25.31 15.54 16.45
CA TYR A 224 24.73 16.82 16.06
C TYR A 224 23.84 17.35 17.18
N ASP A 225 24.05 18.60 17.59
CA ASP A 225 23.16 19.29 18.52
C ASP A 225 21.92 19.80 17.77
N ILE A 226 20.74 19.27 18.11
CA ILE A 226 19.46 19.68 17.55
C ILE A 226 18.76 20.59 18.54
N LYS A 227 18.32 21.76 18.09
CA LYS A 227 17.59 22.74 18.89
C LYS A 227 16.09 22.51 18.85
N LYS A 228 15.44 22.85 19.96
CA LYS A 228 13.96 22.89 20.03
C LYS A 228 13.41 23.74 18.88
N GLY A 229 12.42 23.20 18.17
CA GLY A 229 11.75 23.86 17.06
C GLY A 229 12.30 23.51 15.69
N GLU A 230 13.49 22.93 15.58
CA GLU A 230 14.04 22.48 14.30
C GLU A 230 13.18 21.38 13.66
N LEU A 231 13.05 21.45 12.33
CA LEU A 231 12.34 20.45 11.53
C LEU A 231 13.34 19.40 11.04
N LEU A 232 13.13 18.17 11.49
CA LEU A 232 13.89 17.01 11.06
C LEU A 232 13.18 16.34 9.90
N CYS A 233 13.97 15.85 8.95
CA CYS A 233 13.49 15.08 7.81
C CYS A 233 14.32 13.80 7.69
N GLY A 234 13.65 12.65 7.67
CA GLY A 234 14.24 11.36 7.36
C GLY A 234 13.81 10.88 5.98
N TYR A 235 14.76 10.40 5.18
CA TYR A 235 14.49 9.77 3.89
C TYR A 235 14.67 8.25 4.02
N GLN A 236 13.57 7.51 4.20
CA GLN A 236 13.59 6.07 4.47
C GLN A 236 14.36 5.24 3.45
N PRO A 237 14.30 5.52 2.13
CA PRO A 237 15.02 4.70 1.16
C PRO A 237 16.53 4.63 1.40
N LEU A 238 17.14 5.64 2.03
CA LEU A 238 18.55 5.55 2.45
C LEU A 238 18.71 4.75 3.74
N VAL A 239 17.86 5.01 4.74
CA VAL A 239 17.91 4.31 6.04
C VAL A 239 17.70 2.80 5.89
N MET A 240 16.71 2.40 5.08
CA MET A 240 16.38 0.98 4.86
C MET A 240 17.29 0.30 3.83
N ARG A 241 18.27 1.02 3.27
CA ARG A 241 19.34 0.48 2.42
C ARG A 241 20.73 0.75 3.00
N ASP A 242 20.80 0.95 4.31
CA ASP A 242 22.07 1.12 4.99
C ASP A 242 22.88 -0.20 4.97
N SER A 243 24.03 -0.18 4.29
CA SER A 243 24.95 -1.31 4.19
C SER A 243 25.55 -1.78 5.52
N LYS A 244 25.47 -0.99 6.59
CA LYS A 244 25.86 -1.41 7.94
C LYS A 244 24.80 -2.27 8.64
N VAL A 245 23.58 -2.25 8.12
CA VAL A 245 22.43 -3.02 8.65
C VAL A 245 22.06 -4.16 7.71
N PHE A 246 22.06 -3.91 6.40
CA PHE A 246 21.63 -4.87 5.38
C PHE A 246 22.78 -5.27 4.47
N ASP A 247 23.15 -6.56 4.47
CA ASP A 247 24.06 -7.11 3.47
C ASP A 247 23.45 -7.03 2.07
N ASP A 248 24.25 -6.72 1.04
CA ASP A 248 23.78 -6.43 -0.31
C ASP A 248 22.55 -5.49 -0.31
N ALA A 249 22.65 -4.36 0.41
CA ALA A 249 21.52 -3.49 0.75
C ALA A 249 20.68 -3.02 -0.46
N GLU A 250 21.32 -2.83 -1.61
CA GLU A 250 20.66 -2.38 -2.84
C GLU A 250 19.94 -3.52 -3.59
N SER A 251 20.25 -4.77 -3.28
CA SER A 251 19.69 -5.94 -3.97
C SER A 251 18.40 -6.42 -3.32
N PHE A 252 17.44 -6.82 -4.15
CA PHE A 252 16.25 -7.55 -3.71
C PHE A 252 16.63 -8.98 -3.30
N LYS A 253 16.40 -9.33 -2.04
CA LYS A 253 16.65 -10.68 -1.50
C LYS A 253 15.35 -11.24 -0.91
N ALA A 254 14.71 -12.15 -1.64
CA ALA A 254 13.39 -12.70 -1.27
C ALA A 254 13.35 -13.34 0.12
N GLU A 255 14.44 -13.98 0.54
CA GLU A 255 14.57 -14.71 1.81
C GLU A 255 15.17 -13.84 2.95
N ARG A 256 15.35 -12.52 2.74
CA ARG A 256 16.08 -11.62 3.67
C ARG A 256 15.52 -11.64 5.08
N PHE A 257 14.21 -11.70 5.23
CA PHE A 257 13.52 -11.61 6.51
C PHE A 257 13.10 -12.98 7.06
N MET A 258 13.65 -14.07 6.51
CA MET A 258 13.39 -15.45 6.97
C MET A 258 14.37 -15.88 8.07
N GLY A 259 13.92 -16.81 8.91
CA GLY A 259 14.68 -17.36 10.02
C GLY A 259 14.99 -16.35 11.13
N GLU A 260 15.79 -16.78 12.10
CA GLU A 260 16.12 -16.01 13.30
C GLU A 260 16.83 -14.69 12.96
N LYS A 261 17.90 -14.76 12.15
CA LYS A 261 18.65 -13.57 11.71
C LYS A 261 17.80 -12.60 10.88
N GLY A 262 16.96 -13.12 9.99
CA GLY A 262 16.07 -12.27 9.18
C GLY A 262 15.00 -11.59 10.02
N SER A 263 14.53 -12.24 11.08
CA SER A 263 13.54 -11.67 12.01
C SER A 263 14.10 -10.48 12.79
N GLU A 264 15.39 -10.49 13.14
CA GLU A 264 16.06 -9.35 13.79
C GLU A 264 16.06 -8.09 12.90
N LEU A 265 16.21 -8.27 11.58
CA LEU A 265 16.20 -7.19 10.59
C LEU A 265 14.85 -6.44 10.51
N LEU A 266 13.76 -7.05 11.00
CA LEU A 266 12.45 -6.37 11.06
C LEU A 266 12.46 -5.14 11.99
N SER A 267 13.41 -5.07 12.93
CA SER A 267 13.61 -3.86 13.76
C SER A 267 14.15 -2.66 12.96
N TYR A 268 14.62 -2.90 11.73
CA TYR A 268 15.14 -1.89 10.80
C TYR A 268 14.26 -1.67 9.57
N LEU A 269 13.05 -2.26 9.57
CA LEU A 269 12.05 -2.07 8.54
C LEU A 269 11.04 -1.01 8.98
N TYR A 270 11.17 0.20 8.42
CA TYR A 270 10.50 1.42 8.91
C TYR A 270 9.33 1.93 8.04
N TRP A 271 8.89 1.18 7.03
CA TRP A 271 7.84 1.62 6.08
C TRP A 271 6.57 2.18 6.74
N SER A 272 6.28 1.74 7.96
CA SER A 272 5.11 2.11 8.75
C SER A 272 5.30 3.33 9.66
N ASN A 273 6.39 4.10 9.50
CA ASN A 273 6.80 5.16 10.45
C ASN A 273 7.11 4.62 11.86
N GLY A 274 7.74 3.45 11.90
CA GLY A 274 8.17 2.74 13.10
C GLY A 274 8.73 1.36 12.74
N PRO A 275 9.51 0.71 13.62
CA PRO A 275 10.02 -0.64 13.37
C PRO A 275 8.87 -1.62 13.08
N GLN A 276 9.06 -2.59 12.18
CA GLN A 276 8.04 -3.60 11.89
C GLN A 276 7.72 -4.45 13.14
N THR A 277 8.67 -4.58 14.06
CA THR A 277 8.51 -5.21 15.38
C THR A 277 7.71 -4.37 16.38
N GLY A 278 7.52 -3.07 16.13
CA GLY A 278 6.72 -2.17 16.97
C GLY A 278 5.21 -2.31 16.73
N THR A 279 4.39 -1.82 17.68
CA THR A 279 2.93 -1.86 17.60
C THR A 279 2.34 -0.45 17.53
N PRO A 280 1.48 -0.15 16.54
CA PRO A 280 0.80 1.14 16.50
C PRO A 280 -0.15 1.29 17.69
N ASN A 281 -0.14 2.47 18.33
CA ASN A 281 -1.02 2.81 19.44
C ASN A 281 -1.26 4.33 19.50
N ASP A 282 -2.14 4.75 20.40
CA ASP A 282 -2.52 6.15 20.65
C ASP A 282 -1.37 7.03 21.17
N MET A 283 -0.30 6.43 21.67
CA MET A 283 0.90 7.12 22.16
C MET A 283 1.98 7.31 21.09
N ASN A 284 1.79 6.76 19.87
CA ASN A 284 2.76 6.89 18.79
C ASN A 284 2.12 7.34 17.45
N LYS A 285 2.95 7.48 16.42
CA LYS A 285 2.53 7.89 15.06
C LYS A 285 2.84 6.80 14.03
N GLN A 286 3.01 5.56 14.46
CA GLN A 286 3.15 4.43 13.56
C GLN A 286 1.82 4.22 12.81
N CYS A 287 1.89 3.73 11.58
CA CYS A 287 0.73 3.47 10.74
C CYS A 287 -0.27 2.56 11.47
N ALA A 288 -1.48 3.07 11.71
CA ALA A 288 -2.55 2.31 12.36
C ALA A 288 -2.94 1.05 11.57
N GLY A 289 -2.69 1.03 10.26
CA GLY A 289 -2.89 -0.12 9.39
C GLY A 289 -1.67 -1.03 9.21
N LYS A 290 -0.62 -0.95 10.04
CA LYS A 290 0.65 -1.69 9.86
C LYS A 290 0.43 -3.16 9.50
N ASP A 291 -0.27 -3.90 10.37
CA ASP A 291 -0.50 -5.34 10.19
C ASP A 291 -1.53 -5.63 9.10
N TYR A 292 -2.47 -4.72 8.87
CA TYR A 292 -3.47 -4.86 7.82
C TYR A 292 -2.82 -4.82 6.42
N VAL A 293 -1.90 -3.88 6.19
CA VAL A 293 -1.23 -3.70 4.89
C VAL A 293 -0.41 -4.93 4.52
N THR A 294 0.44 -5.41 5.43
CA THR A 294 1.32 -6.56 5.17
C THR A 294 0.52 -7.84 4.98
N LEU A 295 -0.52 -8.05 5.78
CA LEU A 295 -1.42 -9.19 5.67
C LEU A 295 -2.21 -9.20 4.35
N VAL A 296 -2.73 -8.05 3.92
CA VAL A 296 -3.43 -7.93 2.64
C VAL A 296 -2.47 -8.17 1.47
N ALA A 297 -1.26 -7.63 1.51
CA ALA A 297 -0.26 -7.88 0.47
C ALA A 297 0.10 -9.38 0.40
N CYS A 298 0.30 -10.04 1.54
CA CYS A 298 0.53 -11.49 1.60
C CYS A 298 -0.65 -12.28 1.05
N LEU A 299 -1.88 -11.90 1.42
CA LEU A 299 -3.11 -12.52 0.94
C LEU A 299 -3.22 -12.44 -0.59
N ILE A 300 -2.87 -11.31 -1.19
CA ILE A 300 -2.87 -11.11 -2.64
C ILE A 300 -1.86 -12.05 -3.31
N VAL A 301 -0.63 -12.11 -2.79
CA VAL A 301 0.42 -13.00 -3.33
C VAL A 301 0.01 -14.47 -3.22
N ALA A 302 -0.47 -14.90 -2.05
CA ALA A 302 -0.99 -16.24 -1.84
C ALA A 302 -2.12 -16.57 -2.83
N TYR A 303 -3.05 -15.64 -3.03
CA TYR A 303 -4.17 -15.83 -3.96
C TYR A 303 -3.72 -15.93 -5.42
N VAL A 304 -2.69 -15.18 -5.83
CA VAL A 304 -2.08 -15.30 -7.16
C VAL A 304 -1.52 -16.71 -7.35
N PHE A 305 -0.72 -17.21 -6.40
CA PHE A 305 -0.07 -18.51 -6.53
C PHE A 305 -0.94 -19.73 -6.19
N GLN A 306 -2.15 -19.52 -5.65
CA GLN A 306 -3.21 -20.54 -5.69
C GLN A 306 -3.81 -20.74 -7.09
N ARG A 307 -3.70 -19.74 -7.99
CA ARG A 307 -4.39 -19.73 -9.30
C ARG A 307 -3.45 -19.85 -10.49
N TYR A 308 -2.22 -19.40 -10.35
CA TYR A 308 -1.25 -19.30 -11.42
C TYR A 308 0.04 -20.05 -11.06
N GLU A 309 0.59 -20.78 -12.03
CA GLU A 309 1.96 -21.32 -11.95
C GLU A 309 2.98 -20.20 -12.06
N SER A 310 2.73 -19.25 -12.97
CA SER A 310 3.60 -18.11 -13.22
C SER A 310 2.83 -16.91 -13.76
N ILE A 311 3.37 -15.72 -13.51
CA ILE A 311 2.96 -14.45 -14.10
C ILE A 311 4.19 -13.76 -14.73
N THR A 312 4.01 -13.12 -15.87
CA THR A 312 5.07 -12.36 -16.54
C THR A 312 4.57 -10.96 -16.82
N GLY A 313 5.41 -9.96 -16.57
CA GLY A 313 5.04 -8.57 -16.71
C GLY A 313 5.99 -7.62 -15.99
N ASN A 314 5.50 -6.43 -15.69
CA ASN A 314 6.21 -5.39 -14.97
C ASN A 314 5.27 -4.62 -14.03
N SER A 315 5.71 -3.46 -13.55
CA SER A 315 4.95 -2.61 -12.63
C SER A 315 3.68 -1.98 -13.20
N SER A 316 3.37 -2.13 -14.49
CA SER A 316 2.16 -1.52 -15.10
C SER A 316 1.38 -2.47 -15.99
N SER A 317 1.99 -3.55 -16.49
CA SER A 317 1.32 -4.51 -17.36
C SER A 317 1.68 -5.96 -17.08
N ILE A 318 0.75 -6.86 -17.39
CA ILE A 318 0.95 -8.31 -17.46
C ILE A 318 0.97 -8.72 -18.93
N THR A 319 1.96 -9.50 -19.31
CA THR A 319 2.18 -10.00 -20.68
C THR A 319 1.87 -11.49 -20.82
N ALA A 320 2.01 -12.28 -19.75
CA ALA A 320 1.65 -13.70 -19.75
C ALA A 320 1.16 -14.18 -18.38
N VAL A 321 0.29 -15.19 -18.38
CA VAL A 321 -0.12 -15.94 -17.17
C VAL A 321 -0.24 -17.43 -17.50
N GLU A 322 0.35 -18.28 -16.65
CA GLU A 322 0.18 -19.73 -16.70
C GLU A 322 -0.74 -20.15 -15.57
N LYS A 323 -1.84 -20.85 -15.87
CA LYS A 323 -2.80 -21.27 -14.84
C LYS A 323 -2.28 -22.49 -14.11
N ALA A 324 -2.50 -22.52 -12.80
CA ALA A 324 -2.30 -23.73 -12.00
C ALA A 324 -3.15 -24.88 -12.54
N LYS A 325 -2.55 -26.07 -12.62
CA LYS A 325 -3.24 -27.31 -12.95
C LYS A 325 -3.96 -27.86 -11.72
#